data_AF-A0A2K5S5L5-F1
#
_entry.id   AF-A0A2K5S5L5-F1
#
_cell.length_a   1.000
_cell.length_b   1.000
_cell.length_c   1.000
_cell.angle_alpha   90.00
_cell.angle_beta   90.00
_cell.angle_gamma   90.00
#
_symmetry.space_group_name_H-M   'P 1'
#
loop_
_entity.id
_entity.type
_entity.pdbx_description
1 polymer ?
#
loop_
_entity_poly.entity_id
_entity_poly.type
_entity_poly.pdbx_seq_one_letter_code
_entity_poly.pdbx_strand_id
1 'polypeptide(L)'
;MAAPESRGPGADARLDQETARWLRWDKNSLTLEAVKRLIAEDNKEELRKCFGARMQFGTAGLRAPMGPGISCMNDLTIIQTTQGFCRYLEKQFSDLKQKGIVISFDARAHPSSGGSSRRFARLAATTFISQGIPVYLFSDITPTPFVVSTLKALEQRLRPSLFLKNFLAIPRNEKALRKFLAFLIRKCILEF
;
A
#
# COMPACT_ATOMS: atom_id res chain seq x y z
N MET A 1 -19.44 -27.86 -12.91
CA MET A 1 -19.33 -28.09 -11.46
C MET A 1 -17.92 -28.64 -11.22
N ALA A 2 -16.95 -27.79 -10.91
CA ALA A 2 -15.56 -28.20 -10.73
C ALA A 2 -15.39 -28.84 -9.33
N ALA A 3 -14.77 -30.02 -9.29
CA ALA A 3 -14.50 -30.75 -8.06
C ALA A 3 -13.54 -29.98 -7.14
N PRO A 4 -13.65 -30.12 -5.80
CA PRO A 4 -12.71 -29.50 -4.88
C PRO A 4 -11.36 -30.21 -4.99
N GLU A 5 -10.31 -29.47 -5.36
CA GLU A 5 -8.93 -29.95 -5.33
C GLU A 5 -8.60 -30.57 -3.96
N SER A 6 -8.03 -31.77 -3.99
CA SER A 6 -7.64 -32.55 -2.81
C SER A 6 -6.58 -31.82 -1.99
N ARG A 7 -6.96 -31.43 -0.76
CA ARG A 7 -6.17 -30.58 0.14
C ARG A 7 -5.20 -31.42 0.97
N GLY A 8 -3.90 -31.16 0.82
CA GLY A 8 -2.86 -31.83 1.61
C GLY A 8 -2.67 -31.22 3.00
N PRO A 9 -2.27 -32.01 4.02
CA PRO A 9 -2.07 -31.57 5.41
C PRO A 9 -1.08 -30.41 5.58
N GLY A 10 -0.18 -30.19 4.61
CA GLY A 10 0.76 -29.06 4.63
C GLY A 10 0.11 -27.69 4.38
N ALA A 11 -1.04 -27.63 3.69
CA ALA A 11 -1.70 -26.36 3.39
C ALA A 11 -2.31 -25.73 4.65
N ASP A 12 -2.89 -26.55 5.52
CA ASP A 12 -3.52 -26.08 6.76
C ASP A 12 -2.48 -25.69 7.81
N ALA A 13 -1.36 -26.42 7.90
CA ALA A 13 -0.24 -26.03 8.75
C ALA A 13 0.36 -24.65 8.37
N ARG A 14 0.46 -24.37 7.06
CA ARG A 14 0.90 -23.05 6.57
C ARG A 14 -0.10 -21.95 6.92
N LEU A 15 -1.40 -22.23 6.77
CA LEU A 15 -2.47 -21.30 7.10
C LEU A 15 -2.42 -20.89 8.58
N ASP A 16 -2.29 -21.88 9.46
CA ASP A 16 -2.22 -21.66 10.90
C ASP A 16 -0.96 -20.87 11.28
N GLN A 17 0.18 -21.16 10.66
CA GLN A 17 1.42 -20.41 10.87
C GLN A 17 1.29 -18.94 10.46
N GLU A 18 0.73 -18.66 9.28
CA GLU A 18 0.53 -17.27 8.81
C GLU A 18 -0.48 -16.52 9.67
N THR A 19 -1.56 -17.18 10.08
CA THR A 19 -2.56 -16.63 10.99
C THR A 19 -1.93 -16.25 12.33
N ALA A 20 -1.17 -17.17 12.95
CA ALA A 20 -0.50 -16.94 14.23
C ALA A 20 0.56 -15.83 14.13
N ARG A 21 1.32 -15.79 13.03
CA ARG A 21 2.31 -14.74 12.77
C ARG A 21 1.64 -13.37 12.66
N TRP A 22 0.56 -13.28 11.89
CA TRP A 22 -0.16 -12.02 11.69
C TRP A 22 -0.79 -11.50 12.98
N LEU A 23 -1.39 -12.39 13.80
CA LEU A 23 -1.95 -12.03 15.12
C LEU A 23 -0.91 -11.41 16.08
N ARG A 24 0.38 -11.75 15.96
CA ARG A 24 1.44 -11.14 16.77
C ARG A 24 1.74 -9.70 16.36
N TRP A 25 1.62 -9.41 15.07
CA TRP A 25 2.02 -8.12 14.50
C TRP A 25 0.89 -7.13 14.39
N ASP A 26 -0.33 -7.58 14.10
CA ASP A 26 -1.46 -6.66 14.00
C ASP A 26 -1.76 -6.02 15.36
N LYS A 27 -2.17 -4.75 15.30
CA LYS A 27 -2.48 -3.92 16.48
C LYS A 27 -3.86 -3.30 16.41
N ASN A 28 -4.61 -3.55 15.34
CA ASN A 28 -5.99 -3.07 15.24
C ASN A 28 -6.91 -4.08 15.92
N SER A 29 -7.59 -3.64 16.98
CA SER A 29 -8.47 -4.50 17.78
C SER A 29 -9.61 -5.11 16.96
N LEU A 30 -10.19 -4.37 16.01
CA LEU A 30 -11.32 -4.87 15.20
C LEU A 30 -10.90 -6.04 14.32
N THR A 31 -9.73 -5.96 13.68
CA THR A 31 -9.22 -7.03 12.83
C THR A 31 -8.68 -8.20 13.64
N LEU A 32 -8.08 -7.96 14.81
CA LEU A 32 -7.70 -9.02 15.76
C LEU A 32 -8.92 -9.80 16.25
N GLU A 33 -9.98 -9.13 16.70
CA GLU A 33 -11.19 -9.78 17.18
C GLU A 33 -11.91 -10.54 16.06
N ALA A 34 -11.91 -10.00 14.84
CA ALA A 34 -12.44 -10.72 13.68
C ALA A 34 -11.72 -12.06 13.46
N VAL A 35 -10.39 -12.08 13.49
CA VAL A 35 -9.61 -13.32 13.30
C VAL A 35 -9.80 -14.29 14.46
N LYS A 36 -9.80 -13.81 15.72
CA LYS A 36 -10.05 -14.66 16.88
C LYS A 36 -11.40 -15.36 16.81
N ARG A 37 -12.44 -14.65 16.36
CA ARG A 37 -13.77 -15.25 16.14
C ARG A 37 -13.73 -16.35 15.07
N LEU A 38 -13.09 -16.09 13.93
CA LEU A 38 -12.94 -17.11 12.88
C LEU A 38 -12.20 -18.37 13.38
N ILE A 39 -11.22 -18.20 14.26
CA ILE A 39 -10.53 -19.32 14.90
C ILE A 39 -11.45 -20.07 15.87
N ALA A 40 -12.21 -19.36 16.70
CA ALA A 40 -13.13 -19.96 17.67
C ALA A 40 -14.27 -20.75 16.99
N GLU A 41 -14.68 -20.31 15.80
CA GLU A 41 -15.69 -20.97 14.95
C GLU A 41 -15.12 -22.10 14.09
N ASP A 42 -13.81 -22.37 14.15
CA ASP A 42 -13.08 -23.26 13.23
C ASP A 42 -13.37 -22.98 11.74
N ASN A 43 -13.58 -21.70 11.39
CA ASN A 43 -13.95 -21.30 10.04
C ASN A 43 -12.72 -21.22 9.13
N LYS A 44 -12.19 -22.40 8.79
CA LYS A 44 -11.00 -22.56 7.94
C LYS A 44 -11.19 -22.02 6.52
N GLU A 45 -12.43 -21.94 6.02
CA GLU A 45 -12.68 -21.36 4.70
C GLU A 45 -12.39 -19.85 4.71
N GLU A 46 -12.95 -19.13 5.68
CA GLU A 46 -12.77 -17.68 5.76
C GLU A 46 -11.34 -17.31 6.15
N LEU A 47 -10.71 -18.10 7.03
CA LEU A 47 -9.28 -17.94 7.31
C LEU A 47 -8.43 -18.09 6.04
N ARG A 48 -8.76 -19.02 5.13
CA ARG A 48 -8.06 -19.12 3.84
C ARG A 48 -8.29 -17.89 2.95
N LYS A 49 -9.47 -17.27 2.98
CA LYS A 49 -9.70 -16.01 2.24
C LYS A 49 -8.85 -14.87 2.80
N CYS A 50 -8.62 -14.83 4.10
CA CYS A 50 -7.79 -13.81 4.77
C CYS A 50 -6.28 -14.07 4.66
N PHE A 51 -5.84 -15.33 4.68
CA PHE A 51 -4.44 -15.72 4.86
C PHE A 51 -3.86 -16.63 3.77
N GLY A 52 -4.66 -17.04 2.79
CA GLY A 52 -4.24 -18.02 1.79
C GLY A 52 -3.21 -17.49 0.78
N ALA A 53 -3.30 -16.21 0.43
CA ALA A 53 -2.38 -15.60 -0.54
C ALA A 53 -2.06 -14.15 -0.20
N ARG A 54 -0.78 -13.80 -0.18
CA ARG A 54 -0.39 -12.40 0.00
C ARG A 54 -0.80 -11.57 -1.21
N MET A 55 -1.32 -10.37 -0.96
CA MET A 55 -1.67 -9.44 -2.05
C MET A 55 -0.48 -9.15 -2.96
N GLN A 56 -0.77 -8.98 -4.25
CA GLN A 56 0.21 -8.66 -5.29
C GLN A 56 -0.11 -7.33 -5.95
N PHE A 57 0.94 -6.63 -6.40
CA PHE A 57 0.79 -5.39 -7.14
C PHE A 57 0.25 -5.67 -8.54
N GLY A 58 -0.93 -5.13 -8.83
CA GLY A 58 -1.49 -5.12 -10.18
C GLY A 58 -1.11 -3.86 -10.96
N THR A 59 -1.68 -3.73 -12.16
CA THR A 59 -1.52 -2.54 -13.02
C THR A 59 -2.05 -1.26 -12.39
N ALA A 60 -2.96 -1.38 -11.42
CA ALA A 60 -3.56 -0.28 -10.67
C ALA A 60 -3.17 -0.29 -9.18
N GLY A 61 -1.98 -0.82 -8.85
CA GLY A 61 -1.48 -0.87 -7.47
C GLY A 61 -1.96 -2.09 -6.68
N LEU A 62 -1.85 -2.04 -5.35
CA LEU A 62 -2.41 -3.04 -4.45
C LEU A 62 -3.91 -2.81 -4.27
N ARG A 63 -4.69 -3.87 -4.44
CA ARG A 63 -6.14 -3.86 -4.30
C ARG A 63 -6.62 -5.15 -3.68
N ALA A 64 -7.43 -5.01 -2.64
CA ALA A 64 -8.19 -6.08 -2.02
C ALA A 64 -9.32 -5.49 -1.17
N PRO A 65 -10.30 -6.30 -0.76
CA PRO A 65 -11.26 -5.92 0.27
C PRO A 65 -10.57 -5.46 1.55
N MET A 66 -11.18 -4.52 2.27
CA MET A 66 -10.70 -4.12 3.59
C MET A 66 -11.09 -5.18 4.62
N GLY A 67 -10.12 -5.68 5.37
CA GLY A 67 -10.36 -6.80 6.27
C GLY A 67 -9.08 -7.37 6.89
N PRO A 68 -9.22 -8.38 7.76
CA PRO A 68 -8.08 -9.00 8.41
C PRO A 68 -7.24 -9.86 7.45
N GLY A 69 -5.99 -10.07 7.82
CA GLY A 69 -5.08 -10.99 7.14
C GLY A 69 -4.26 -10.39 6.00
N ILE A 70 -3.41 -11.24 5.40
CA ILE A 70 -2.41 -10.84 4.39
C ILE A 70 -2.99 -10.73 2.96
N SER A 71 -4.20 -11.25 2.77
CA SER A 71 -4.97 -11.18 1.52
C SER A 71 -5.86 -9.95 1.44
N CYS A 72 -5.95 -9.16 2.52
CA CYS A 72 -6.84 -8.00 2.64
C CYS A 72 -6.09 -6.70 2.91
N MET A 73 -6.77 -5.58 2.63
CA MET A 73 -6.28 -4.25 2.98
C MET A 73 -6.54 -3.94 4.45
N ASN A 74 -5.47 -3.67 5.20
CA ASN A 74 -5.51 -3.29 6.62
C ASN A 74 -4.26 -2.50 7.01
N ASP A 75 -4.25 -2.01 8.25
CA ASP A 75 -3.16 -1.21 8.81
C ASP A 75 -1.80 -1.91 8.66
N LEU A 76 -1.70 -3.18 9.07
CA LEU A 76 -0.45 -3.93 9.03
C LEU A 76 0.05 -4.09 7.58
N THR A 77 -0.84 -4.40 6.64
CA THR A 77 -0.44 -4.53 5.25
C THR A 77 0.06 -3.21 4.67
N ILE A 78 -0.61 -2.09 4.97
CA ILE A 78 -0.15 -0.75 4.54
C ILE A 78 1.25 -0.48 5.09
N ILE A 79 1.47 -0.67 6.40
CA ILE A 79 2.77 -0.42 7.05
C ILE A 79 3.87 -1.27 6.40
N GLN A 80 3.66 -2.59 6.29
CA GLN A 80 4.67 -3.49 5.72
C GLN A 80 4.97 -3.17 4.26
N THR A 81 3.94 -2.82 3.49
CA THR A 81 4.09 -2.45 2.09
C THR A 81 4.87 -1.15 1.96
N THR A 82 4.50 -0.13 2.73
CA THR A 82 5.19 1.17 2.70
C THR A 82 6.64 1.04 3.14
N GLN A 83 6.95 0.20 4.14
CA GLN A 83 8.33 -0.09 4.52
C GLN A 83 9.14 -0.75 3.39
N GLY A 84 8.55 -1.74 2.71
CA GLY A 84 9.17 -2.36 1.53
C GLY A 84 9.39 -1.36 0.41
N PHE A 85 8.41 -0.46 0.21
CA PHE A 85 8.46 0.57 -0.80
C PHE A 85 9.50 1.65 -0.51
N CYS A 86 9.66 2.06 0.76
CA CYS A 86 10.72 2.98 1.19
C CYS A 86 12.10 2.44 0.77
N ARG A 87 12.40 1.17 1.12
CA ARG A 87 13.68 0.53 0.79
C ARG A 87 13.90 0.43 -0.72
N TYR A 88 12.84 0.21 -1.49
CA TYR A 88 12.94 0.20 -2.95
C TYR A 88 13.27 1.61 -3.47
N LEU A 89 12.53 2.63 -3.03
CA LEU A 89 12.73 4.01 -3.47
C LEU A 89 14.12 4.55 -3.13
N GLU A 90 14.64 4.26 -1.93
CA GLU A 90 16.00 4.68 -1.53
C GLU A 90 17.09 4.08 -2.43
N LYS A 91 16.87 2.88 -2.96
CA LYS A 91 17.78 2.25 -3.93
C LYS A 91 17.69 2.85 -5.32
N GLN A 92 16.52 3.37 -5.71
CA GLN A 92 16.30 3.91 -7.06
C GLN A 92 16.59 5.41 -7.16
N PHE A 93 16.40 6.17 -6.08
CA PHE A 93 16.46 7.62 -6.08
C PHE A 93 17.37 8.13 -4.96
N SER A 94 18.59 8.53 -5.31
CA SER A 94 19.57 9.07 -4.35
C SER A 94 19.14 10.40 -3.72
N ASP A 95 18.26 11.14 -4.40
CA ASP A 95 17.72 12.43 -3.96
C ASP A 95 16.34 12.33 -3.29
N LEU A 96 15.87 11.11 -2.95
CA LEU A 96 14.56 10.87 -2.35
C LEU A 96 14.32 11.70 -1.09
N LYS A 97 15.33 11.82 -0.21
CA LYS A 97 15.21 12.57 1.05
C LYS A 97 15.15 14.09 0.85
N GLN A 98 15.55 14.58 -0.32
CA GLN A 98 15.41 16.00 -0.69
C GLN A 98 14.04 16.26 -1.33
N LYS A 99 13.58 15.34 -2.18
CA LYS A 99 12.31 15.47 -2.92
C LYS A 99 11.07 15.14 -2.09
N GLY A 100 11.13 14.09 -1.28
CA GLY A 100 10.00 13.59 -0.52
C GLY A 100 8.93 12.86 -1.35
N ILE A 101 7.78 12.60 -0.73
CA ILE A 101 6.65 11.85 -1.28
C ILE A 101 5.37 12.65 -1.12
N VAL A 102 4.50 12.66 -2.15
CA VAL A 102 3.15 13.22 -2.08
C VAL A 102 2.14 12.09 -1.87
N ILE A 103 1.24 12.26 -0.90
CA ILE A 103 0.21 11.26 -0.58
C ILE A 103 -1.16 11.96 -0.57
N SER A 104 -2.13 11.37 -1.28
CA SER A 104 -3.54 11.73 -1.16
C SER A 104 -4.40 10.51 -0.86
N PHE A 105 -5.69 10.75 -0.59
CA PHE A 105 -6.67 9.72 -0.32
C PHE A 105 -8.06 10.16 -0.79
N ASP A 106 -8.97 9.19 -0.90
CA ASP A 106 -10.38 9.41 -1.19
C ASP A 106 -11.30 9.09 0.00
N ALA A 107 -12.61 9.06 -0.24
CA ALA A 107 -13.65 8.94 0.78
C ALA A 107 -13.91 7.50 1.28
N ARG A 108 -13.20 6.47 0.80
CA ARG A 108 -13.51 5.09 1.20
C ARG A 108 -13.21 4.81 2.67
N ALA A 109 -14.15 4.09 3.27
CA ALA A 109 -14.06 3.60 4.63
C ALA A 109 -14.79 2.26 4.73
N HIS A 110 -14.31 1.41 5.63
CA HIS A 110 -14.91 0.13 5.97
C HIS A 110 -15.00 0.06 7.50
N PRO A 111 -16.10 0.54 8.10
CA PRO A 111 -16.24 0.71 9.55
C PRO A 111 -16.00 -0.59 10.33
N SER A 112 -16.46 -1.74 9.79
CA SER A 112 -16.35 -3.04 10.47
C SER A 112 -14.91 -3.55 10.61
N SER A 113 -13.96 -3.10 9.77
CA SER A 113 -12.53 -3.39 9.97
C SER A 113 -11.74 -2.22 10.58
N GLY A 114 -12.39 -1.06 10.77
CA GLY A 114 -11.72 0.19 11.16
C GLY A 114 -10.83 0.79 10.06
N GLY A 115 -10.87 0.25 8.84
CA GLY A 115 -10.08 0.72 7.72
C GLY A 115 -10.68 1.96 7.06
N SER A 116 -9.84 2.90 6.64
CA SER A 116 -10.25 3.99 5.75
C SER A 116 -9.07 4.52 4.95
N SER A 117 -9.34 5.11 3.79
CA SER A 117 -8.30 5.72 2.94
C SER A 117 -7.52 6.81 3.68
N ARG A 118 -8.20 7.63 4.51
CA ARG A 118 -7.55 8.63 5.37
C ARG A 118 -6.60 7.98 6.38
N ARG A 119 -7.03 6.90 7.03
CA ARG A 119 -6.20 6.15 7.99
C ARG A 119 -4.97 5.54 7.31
N PHE A 120 -5.16 4.88 6.17
CA PHE A 120 -4.08 4.26 5.41
C PHE A 120 -3.08 5.28 4.89
N ALA A 121 -3.54 6.45 4.40
CA ALA A 121 -2.65 7.53 3.98
C ALA A 121 -1.80 8.05 5.15
N ARG A 122 -2.38 8.19 6.35
CA ARG A 122 -1.63 8.58 7.55
C ARG A 122 -0.60 7.53 7.95
N LEU A 123 -0.94 6.24 7.93
CA LEU A 123 0.00 5.16 8.24
C LEU A 123 1.17 5.11 7.24
N ALA A 124 0.88 5.27 5.95
CA ALA A 124 1.90 5.38 4.92
C ALA A 124 2.81 6.60 5.15
N ALA A 125 2.22 7.77 5.42
CA ALA A 125 2.95 8.99 5.73
C ALA A 125 3.87 8.81 6.94
N THR A 126 3.35 8.32 8.07
CA THR A 126 4.14 8.05 9.28
C THR A 126 5.28 7.07 9.00
N THR A 127 5.05 6.05 8.17
CA THR A 127 6.09 5.10 7.79
C THR A 127 7.22 5.78 7.01
N PHE A 128 6.93 6.62 6.01
CA PHE A 128 7.94 7.39 5.29
C PHE A 128 8.70 8.38 6.20
N ILE A 129 7.98 9.11 7.04
CA ILE A 129 8.57 10.07 7.99
C ILE A 129 9.54 9.36 8.94
N SER A 130 9.21 8.15 9.40
CA SER A 130 10.10 7.35 10.26
C SER A 130 11.44 6.98 9.61
N GLN A 131 11.52 7.03 8.27
CA GLN A 131 12.75 6.79 7.50
C GLN A 131 13.48 8.10 7.11
N GLY A 132 12.99 9.25 7.60
CA GLY A 132 13.54 10.57 7.26
C GLY A 132 13.20 11.01 5.84
N ILE A 133 12.12 10.49 5.23
CA ILE A 133 11.64 10.91 3.92
C ILE A 133 10.54 11.97 4.14
N PRO A 134 10.67 13.19 3.59
CA PRO A 134 9.63 14.22 3.70
C PRO A 134 8.32 13.75 3.06
N VAL A 135 7.19 14.09 3.68
CA VAL A 135 5.86 13.73 3.16
C VAL A 135 4.97 14.96 3.05
N TYR A 136 4.38 15.12 1.86
CA TYR A 136 3.33 16.09 1.56
C TYR A 136 1.99 15.36 1.52
N LEU A 137 1.28 15.35 2.65
CA LEU A 137 -0.03 14.71 2.79
C LEU A 137 -1.13 15.75 2.57
N PHE A 138 -2.07 15.48 1.67
CA PHE A 138 -3.26 16.32 1.51
C PHE A 138 -4.11 16.33 2.79
N SER A 139 -4.64 17.50 3.15
CA SER A 139 -5.48 17.68 4.35
C SER A 139 -6.85 17.01 4.23
N ASP A 140 -7.34 16.83 3.01
CA ASP A 140 -8.66 16.29 2.74
C ASP A 140 -8.73 15.41 1.48
N ILE A 141 -9.90 14.80 1.28
CA ILE A 141 -10.26 13.97 0.13
C ILE A 141 -9.88 14.70 -1.15
N THR A 142 -8.99 14.07 -1.91
CA THR A 142 -8.38 14.72 -3.08
C THR A 142 -8.41 13.75 -4.27
N PRO A 143 -9.10 14.13 -5.37
CA PRO A 143 -9.08 13.34 -6.60
C PRO A 143 -7.67 13.18 -7.16
N THR A 144 -7.38 11.99 -7.69
CA THR A 144 -6.06 11.63 -8.23
C THR A 144 -5.44 12.66 -9.19
N PRO A 145 -6.18 13.36 -10.08
CA PRO A 145 -5.60 14.39 -10.95
C PRO A 145 -4.88 15.53 -10.21
N PHE A 146 -5.33 15.89 -9.01
CA PHE A 146 -4.69 16.95 -8.21
C PHE A 146 -3.30 16.52 -7.72
N VAL A 147 -3.08 15.24 -7.43
CA VAL A 147 -1.75 14.73 -7.05
C VAL A 147 -0.74 14.95 -8.17
N VAL A 148 -1.15 14.70 -9.42
CA VAL A 148 -0.29 14.91 -10.60
C VAL A 148 0.08 16.38 -10.74
N SER A 149 -0.90 17.25 -10.55
CA SER A 149 -0.71 18.70 -10.64
C SER A 149 0.26 19.18 -9.56
N THR A 150 0.07 18.71 -8.32
CA THR A 150 0.95 19.04 -7.19
C THR A 150 2.38 18.55 -7.40
N LEU A 151 2.58 17.33 -7.92
CA LEU A 151 3.93 16.83 -8.24
C LEU A 151 4.65 17.75 -9.25
N LYS A 152 3.96 18.17 -10.31
CA LYS A 152 4.53 19.11 -11.30
C LYS A 152 4.88 20.45 -10.68
N ALA A 153 4.02 20.99 -9.82
CA ALA A 153 4.25 22.26 -9.14
C ALA A 153 5.44 22.18 -8.17
N LEU A 154 5.57 21.09 -7.41
CA LEU A 154 6.70 20.86 -6.50
C LEU A 154 8.02 20.72 -7.26
N GLU A 155 8.03 20.00 -8.39
CA GLU A 155 9.23 19.87 -9.22
C GLU A 155 9.72 21.22 -9.76
N GLN A 156 8.80 22.10 -10.17
CA GLN A 156 9.14 23.45 -10.64
C GLN A 156 9.71 24.32 -9.51
N ARG A 157 9.18 24.18 -8.29
CA ARG A 157 9.61 24.97 -7.13
C ARG A 157 10.95 24.50 -6.54
N LEU A 158 11.25 23.21 -6.62
CA LEU A 158 12.51 22.62 -6.18
C LEU A 158 13.67 22.82 -7.17
N ARG A 159 13.46 23.56 -8.27
CA ARG A 159 14.54 24.06 -9.15
C ARG A 159 14.89 25.52 -8.80
N PRO A 160 15.72 25.80 -7.79
CA PRO A 160 16.32 27.12 -7.70
C PRO A 160 17.37 27.26 -8.81
N SER A 161 17.16 28.25 -9.70
CA SER A 161 18.13 28.80 -10.66
C SER A 161 19.04 27.81 -11.41
N LEU A 162 18.55 27.23 -12.50
CA LEU A 162 19.41 26.71 -13.57
C LEU A 162 18.91 27.17 -14.95
N PHE A 163 18.80 28.50 -15.10
CA PHE A 163 18.93 29.12 -16.41
C PHE A 163 20.44 29.08 -16.72
N LEU A 164 20.84 28.35 -17.77
CA LEU A 164 22.23 28.01 -18.14
C LEU A 164 22.98 27.09 -17.16
N LYS A 165 22.86 25.78 -17.37
CA LYS A 165 24.02 24.90 -17.67
C LYS A 165 23.53 23.52 -18.11
N ASN A 166 23.73 23.26 -19.39
CA ASN A 166 23.77 21.95 -20.04
C ASN A 166 22.51 21.09 -19.94
N PHE A 167 21.69 21.19 -20.99
CA PHE A 167 20.92 20.08 -21.52
C PHE A 167 21.83 18.84 -21.66
N LEU A 168 21.87 17.99 -20.64
CA LEU A 168 22.47 16.67 -20.68
C LEU A 168 21.38 15.65 -20.43
N ALA A 169 20.87 15.16 -21.56
CA ALA A 169 20.18 13.89 -21.77
C ALA A 169 19.51 13.25 -20.55
N ILE A 170 18.21 13.52 -20.39
CA ILE A 170 17.31 12.59 -19.70
C ILE A 170 17.33 11.27 -20.50
N PRO A 171 17.81 10.14 -19.95
CA PRO A 171 17.84 8.88 -20.66
C PRO A 171 16.40 8.48 -21.03
N ARG A 172 16.14 8.35 -22.33
CA ARG A 172 14.83 8.11 -22.94
C ARG A 172 14.21 6.73 -22.67
N ASN A 173 14.70 5.95 -21.72
CA ASN A 173 14.25 4.57 -21.53
C ASN A 173 13.89 4.22 -20.09
N GLU A 174 12.79 4.79 -19.61
CA GLU A 174 12.10 4.26 -18.43
C GLU A 174 10.61 4.06 -18.74
N LYS A 175 10.32 2.94 -19.41
CA LYS A 175 8.98 2.32 -19.30
C LYS A 175 8.61 2.07 -17.83
N ALA A 176 9.59 1.90 -16.93
CA ALA A 176 9.41 1.79 -15.49
C ALA A 176 8.87 3.11 -14.89
N LEU A 177 9.55 4.24 -15.06
CA LEU A 177 9.14 5.56 -14.54
C LEU A 177 7.82 6.07 -15.11
N ARG A 178 7.51 5.84 -16.39
CA ARG A 178 6.17 6.15 -16.93
C ARG A 178 5.09 5.24 -16.37
N LYS A 179 5.39 3.96 -16.11
CA LYS A 179 4.49 3.05 -15.38
C LYS A 179 4.39 3.42 -13.90
N PHE A 180 5.43 4.01 -13.31
CA PHE A 180 5.56 4.29 -11.88
C PHE A 180 4.98 5.65 -11.47
N LEU A 181 5.11 6.68 -12.31
CA LEU A 181 4.30 7.87 -12.17
C LEU A 181 2.82 7.50 -12.36
N ALA A 182 2.47 6.66 -13.36
CA ALA A 182 1.12 6.11 -13.48
C ALA A 182 0.69 5.22 -12.29
N PHE A 183 1.62 4.65 -11.53
CA PHE A 183 1.39 3.77 -10.38
C PHE A 183 0.99 4.55 -9.11
N LEU A 184 1.51 5.77 -8.93
CA LEU A 184 1.01 6.73 -7.94
C LEU A 184 -0.24 7.50 -8.46
N ILE A 185 -0.47 7.52 -9.78
CA ILE A 185 -1.45 8.39 -10.47
C ILE A 185 -2.68 7.65 -11.01
N ARG A 186 -2.83 6.33 -10.89
CA ARG A 186 -3.93 5.62 -11.57
C ARG A 186 -4.70 4.61 -10.73
N LYS A 187 -5.35 5.12 -9.69
CA LYS A 187 -6.46 4.50 -8.94
C LYS A 187 -6.02 3.51 -7.86
N CYS A 188 -5.96 4.02 -6.64
CA CYS A 188 -6.23 3.19 -5.47
C CYS A 188 -7.73 2.78 -5.41
N ILE A 189 -8.61 3.28 -6.30
CA ILE A 189 -10.07 3.19 -6.17
C ILE A 189 -10.69 2.95 -7.54
N LEU A 190 -11.21 1.75 -7.76
CA LEU A 190 -12.47 1.51 -8.46
C LEU A 190 -12.87 0.09 -8.09
N GLU A 191 -14.06 -0.01 -7.50
CA GLU A 191 -14.84 -1.23 -7.20
C GLU A 191 -14.20 -2.16 -6.16
N PHE A 192 -14.62 -1.98 -4.90
CA PHE A 192 -15.57 -2.84 -4.18
C PHE A 192 -16.21 -2.01 -3.06
#